data_AF-A0A348WRF2-F1
#
_entry.id   AF-A0A348WRF2-F1
#
_cell.length_a   1.000
_cell.length_b   1.000
_cell.length_c   1.000
_cell.angle_alpha   90.00
_cell.angle_beta   90.00
_cell.angle_gamma   90.00
#
_symmetry.space_group_name_H-M   'P 1'
#
loop_
_entity.id
_entity.type
_entity.pdbx_description
1 polymer ?
#
loop_
_entity_poly.entity_id
_entity_poly.type
_entity_poly.pdbx_seq_one_letter_code
_entity_poly.pdbx_strand_id
1 'polypeptide(L)'
;MNKGWIASSLSIVLAGLMTSAVSAQEQPTIKDDGYRHLMLAGGGLTLCTSMASDSCNETDWIDSKTMRTNRYIDLSEKSIKTAVSDEYWTGFREEARKKVDEALKLIYDRMNEEIITERVFMREFTRRATLKTYNSLSEAEWNKLVDLLEMPVPAELDEKINLNESQNKPAIDIYRQFVEMAKTTRFDDSKKPVVFFTTSSSRDPYNEVDYYMDLFSQLGAEPHWFPVDAALIKAQQEGRCDELADVQEEVLGAYARDRVYRDRYQQQVEFCKAPKEALKMVRQANAIFINDGDANLTRSTFINEDNQPSDLLRDIVSFVQSKRLVVGGNGAGAVALTSKPMISNGTTESAIKDGAFASEPPPFGCDLDATCPTNTNPDTL
;
A
#
# COMPACT_ATOMS: atom_id res chain seq x y z
N MET A 1 57.00 -27.96 -88.98
CA MET A 1 57.20 -26.65 -89.64
C MET A 1 55.86 -25.94 -89.71
N ASN A 2 55.77 -24.78 -89.04
CA ASN A 2 54.82 -23.68 -89.24
C ASN A 2 53.33 -24.00 -89.53
N LYS A 3 52.45 -23.76 -88.56
CA LYS A 3 51.51 -22.60 -88.50
C LYS A 3 50.31 -22.86 -87.57
N GLY A 4 49.95 -21.80 -86.82
CA GLY A 4 48.58 -21.49 -86.36
C GLY A 4 48.09 -22.28 -85.14
N TRP A 5 47.18 -21.78 -84.31
CA TRP A 5 46.46 -20.51 -84.28
C TRP A 5 45.81 -20.39 -82.88
N ILE A 6 45.76 -19.16 -82.39
CA ILE A 6 45.01 -18.52 -81.30
C ILE A 6 43.83 -19.32 -80.70
N ALA A 7 43.77 -19.42 -79.36
CA ALA A 7 42.54 -19.17 -78.59
C ALA A 7 42.83 -18.95 -77.09
N SER A 8 42.19 -17.91 -76.57
CA SER A 8 42.16 -17.36 -75.21
C SER A 8 41.93 -18.38 -74.09
N SER A 9 42.46 -18.09 -72.89
CA SER A 9 42.06 -18.77 -71.66
C SER A 9 41.92 -17.77 -70.50
N LEU A 10 40.67 -17.67 -70.04
CA LEU A 10 40.19 -16.99 -68.84
C LEU A 10 40.91 -17.54 -67.61
N SER A 11 41.44 -16.66 -66.76
CA SER A 11 41.97 -17.03 -65.44
C SER A 11 40.82 -17.12 -64.43
N ILE A 12 40.58 -18.32 -63.90
CA ILE A 12 39.68 -18.57 -62.77
C ILE A 12 40.51 -18.55 -61.49
N VAL A 13 40.19 -17.62 -60.59
CA VAL A 13 40.72 -17.56 -59.21
C VAL A 13 39.94 -18.57 -58.37
N LEU A 14 40.61 -19.61 -57.89
CA LEU A 14 40.06 -20.58 -56.93
C LEU A 14 40.24 -20.04 -55.51
N ALA A 15 39.15 -19.65 -54.85
CA ALA A 15 39.12 -19.36 -53.42
C ALA A 15 38.96 -20.66 -52.62
N GLY A 16 39.96 -20.99 -51.80
CA GLY A 16 39.93 -22.15 -50.90
C GLY A 16 39.02 -21.90 -49.69
N LEU A 17 38.00 -22.74 -49.53
CA LEU A 17 37.20 -22.84 -48.31
C LEU A 17 37.95 -23.67 -47.27
N MET A 18 38.49 -23.02 -46.23
CA MET A 18 38.84 -23.68 -44.98
C MET A 18 37.62 -23.65 -44.06
N THR A 19 37.01 -24.81 -43.82
CA THR A 19 35.95 -25.00 -42.84
C THR A 19 36.56 -25.24 -41.45
N SER A 20 36.61 -24.18 -40.64
CA SER A 20 36.85 -24.30 -39.20
C SER A 20 35.60 -24.89 -38.55
N ALA A 21 35.70 -26.12 -38.02
CA ALA A 21 34.66 -26.70 -37.18
C ALA A 21 34.63 -25.94 -35.84
N VAL A 22 33.73 -24.97 -35.73
CA VAL A 22 33.36 -24.38 -34.44
C VAL A 22 32.47 -25.40 -33.74
N SER A 23 32.98 -26.07 -32.71
CA SER A 23 32.12 -26.74 -31.74
C SER A 23 31.25 -25.69 -31.08
N ALA A 24 29.96 -25.70 -31.38
CA ALA A 24 28.97 -24.97 -30.61
C ALA A 24 28.95 -25.58 -29.21
N GLN A 25 29.58 -24.89 -28.26
CA GLN A 25 29.40 -25.15 -26.84
C GLN A 25 27.95 -24.78 -26.53
N GLU A 26 27.09 -25.79 -26.31
CA GLU A 26 25.74 -25.58 -25.79
C GLU A 26 25.85 -24.71 -24.53
N GLN A 27 25.32 -23.49 -24.59
CA GLN A 27 25.06 -22.71 -23.39
C GLN A 27 24.17 -23.56 -22.49
N PRO A 28 24.48 -23.69 -21.19
CA PRO A 28 23.63 -24.41 -20.27
C PRO A 28 22.25 -23.75 -20.32
N THR A 29 21.27 -24.49 -20.82
CA THR A 29 19.87 -24.11 -20.74
C THR A 29 19.53 -24.08 -19.26
N ILE A 30 19.44 -22.87 -18.68
CA ILE A 30 18.86 -22.70 -17.36
C ILE A 30 17.44 -23.26 -17.50
N LYS A 31 17.18 -24.41 -16.88
CA LYS A 31 15.82 -24.90 -16.69
C LYS A 31 15.08 -23.78 -15.95
N ASP A 32 14.12 -23.14 -16.62
CA ASP A 32 13.16 -22.27 -15.96
C ASP A 32 12.39 -23.16 -14.99
N ASP A 33 12.71 -23.05 -13.71
CA ASP A 33 12.02 -23.77 -12.63
C ASP A 33 10.65 -23.12 -12.32
N GLY A 34 10.26 -22.11 -13.11
CA GLY A 34 9.00 -21.39 -12.96
C GLY A 34 8.97 -20.47 -11.75
N TYR A 35 10.04 -20.41 -10.96
CA TYR A 35 10.10 -19.57 -9.78
C TYR A 35 10.18 -18.10 -10.19
N ARG A 36 9.22 -17.33 -9.70
CA ARG A 36 9.17 -15.87 -9.82
C ARG A 36 9.13 -15.32 -8.41
N HIS A 37 10.18 -14.61 -8.03
CA HIS A 37 10.38 -14.19 -6.64
C HIS A 37 9.72 -12.86 -6.29
N LEU A 38 9.41 -12.04 -7.29
CA LEU A 38 8.94 -10.68 -7.12
C LEU A 38 7.76 -10.39 -8.06
N MET A 39 6.67 -9.86 -7.51
CA MET A 39 5.56 -9.30 -8.28
C MET A 39 5.45 -7.81 -8.02
N LEU A 40 5.55 -7.01 -9.08
CA LEU A 40 5.32 -5.56 -9.02
C LEU A 40 4.06 -5.26 -9.82
N ALA A 41 2.98 -4.89 -9.13
CA ALA A 41 1.76 -4.45 -9.76
C ALA A 41 1.61 -2.93 -9.67
N GLY A 42 1.04 -2.32 -10.70
CA GLY A 42 0.63 -0.91 -10.62
C GLY A 42 -0.45 -0.68 -9.56
N GLY A 43 -0.78 0.58 -9.30
CA GLY A 43 -1.90 0.94 -8.43
C GLY A 43 -3.26 0.71 -9.11
N GLY A 44 -4.35 1.01 -8.39
CA GLY A 44 -5.71 0.97 -8.94
C GLY A 44 -6.29 -0.44 -9.11
N LEU A 45 -5.83 -1.39 -8.31
CA LEU A 45 -6.35 -2.78 -8.30
C LEU A 45 -7.65 -2.92 -7.49
N THR A 46 -8.54 -1.93 -7.57
CA THR A 46 -9.80 -1.89 -6.82
C THR A 46 -10.74 -3.00 -7.28
N LEU A 47 -11.32 -3.72 -6.32
CA LEU A 47 -12.29 -4.78 -6.54
C LEU A 47 -13.67 -4.40 -6.00
N CYS A 48 -14.68 -5.19 -6.36
CA CYS A 48 -16.03 -5.02 -5.81
C CYS A 48 -16.05 -5.51 -4.37
N THR A 49 -16.46 -4.63 -3.45
CA THR A 49 -16.56 -4.93 -2.03
C THR A 49 -17.83 -4.34 -1.44
N SER A 50 -18.20 -4.80 -0.24
CA SER A 50 -19.34 -4.27 0.50
C SER A 50 -19.15 -2.79 0.87
N MET A 51 -17.90 -2.32 0.99
CA MET A 51 -17.52 -0.93 1.26
C MET A 51 -17.32 -0.09 -0.02
N ALA A 52 -17.00 -0.73 -1.14
CA ALA A 52 -16.70 -0.10 -2.44
C ALA A 52 -17.70 -0.56 -3.53
N SER A 53 -18.99 -0.37 -3.26
CA SER A 53 -20.09 -0.82 -4.14
C SER A 53 -20.02 -0.26 -5.56
N ASP A 54 -19.40 0.89 -5.76
CA ASP A 54 -19.25 1.53 -7.08
C ASP A 54 -18.33 0.73 -8.01
N SER A 55 -17.52 -0.19 -7.47
CA SER A 55 -16.64 -1.10 -8.23
C SER A 55 -17.33 -2.43 -8.60
N CYS A 56 -18.63 -2.56 -8.34
CA CYS A 56 -19.44 -3.75 -8.58
C CYS A 56 -20.31 -3.64 -9.84
N ASN A 57 -20.52 -4.75 -10.54
CA ASN A 57 -21.53 -4.88 -11.59
C ASN A 57 -22.93 -4.90 -10.96
N GLU A 58 -23.11 -5.73 -9.93
CA GLU A 58 -24.34 -5.81 -9.14
C GLU A 58 -24.05 -5.72 -7.63
N THR A 59 -25.03 -5.22 -6.87
CA THR A 59 -24.90 -4.94 -5.42
C THR A 59 -25.90 -5.70 -4.56
N ASP A 60 -26.76 -6.54 -5.15
CA ASP A 60 -27.82 -7.29 -4.45
C ASP A 60 -27.28 -8.29 -3.40
N TRP A 61 -26.00 -8.65 -3.50
CA TRP A 61 -25.30 -9.52 -2.55
C TRP A 61 -24.86 -8.80 -1.27
N ILE A 62 -24.86 -7.46 -1.25
CA ILE A 62 -24.40 -6.65 -0.12
C ILE A 62 -25.52 -6.57 0.92
N ASP A 63 -25.29 -7.15 2.10
CA ASP A 63 -26.21 -7.09 3.24
C ASP A 63 -25.63 -6.22 4.36
N SER A 64 -26.21 -5.03 4.56
CA SER A 64 -25.77 -4.07 5.59
C SER A 64 -25.97 -4.55 7.04
N LYS A 65 -26.69 -5.65 7.26
CA LYS A 65 -26.85 -6.25 8.60
C LYS A 65 -25.74 -7.22 8.97
N THR A 66 -25.04 -7.76 7.98
CA THR A 66 -24.04 -8.82 8.17
C THR A 66 -22.66 -8.46 7.60
N MET A 67 -22.57 -7.34 6.87
CA MET A 67 -21.34 -6.85 6.26
C MET A 67 -21.13 -5.39 6.61
N ARG A 68 -19.85 -5.00 6.73
CA ARG A 68 -19.46 -3.59 6.80
C ARG A 68 -19.69 -2.94 5.44
N THR A 69 -20.48 -1.87 5.39
CA THR A 69 -20.88 -1.22 4.13
C THR A 69 -20.53 0.27 4.05
N ASN A 70 -20.34 0.92 5.19
CA ASN A 70 -19.95 2.32 5.25
C ASN A 70 -19.08 2.54 6.50
N ARG A 71 -18.28 3.61 6.47
CA ARG A 71 -17.81 4.28 7.68
C ARG A 71 -18.89 5.24 8.16
N TYR A 72 -19.04 5.34 9.48
CA TYR A 72 -20.02 6.23 10.11
C TYR A 72 -19.30 7.32 10.90
N ILE A 73 -19.81 8.54 10.79
CA ILE A 73 -19.29 9.75 11.40
C ILE A 73 -20.25 10.19 12.50
N ASP A 74 -19.71 10.42 13.68
CA ASP A 74 -20.43 10.91 14.87
C ASP A 74 -20.29 12.43 14.99
N LEU A 75 -21.40 13.11 14.72
CA LEU A 75 -21.57 14.56 14.83
C LEU A 75 -22.25 14.97 16.15
N SER A 76 -22.31 14.09 17.15
CA SER A 76 -22.75 14.47 18.50
C SER A 76 -21.88 15.59 19.06
N GLU A 77 -22.46 16.41 19.95
CA GLU A 77 -21.75 17.55 20.56
C GLU A 77 -20.42 17.11 21.23
N LYS A 78 -20.40 15.91 21.82
CA LYS A 78 -19.20 15.33 22.44
C LYS A 78 -18.11 15.05 21.39
N SER A 79 -18.47 14.41 20.28
CA SER A 79 -17.52 14.02 19.25
C SER A 79 -16.99 15.24 18.49
N ILE A 80 -17.85 16.22 18.19
CA ILE A 80 -17.43 17.51 17.64
C ILE A 80 -16.44 18.21 18.58
N LYS A 81 -16.77 18.34 19.88
CA LYS A 81 -15.89 18.96 20.88
C LYS A 81 -14.52 18.29 20.98
N THR A 82 -14.48 16.97 20.85
CA THR A 82 -13.23 16.20 20.86
C THR A 82 -12.42 16.50 19.61
N ALA A 83 -13.03 16.44 18.42
CA ALA A 83 -12.35 16.66 17.14
C ALA A 83 -11.79 18.09 16.97
N VAL A 84 -12.35 19.08 17.67
CA VAL A 84 -11.91 20.49 17.64
C VAL A 84 -11.24 20.93 18.94
N SER A 85 -10.77 20.00 19.77
CA SER A 85 -10.04 20.32 21.00
C SER A 85 -8.67 20.95 20.70
N ASP A 86 -8.09 21.68 21.67
CA ASP A 86 -6.74 22.26 21.51
C ASP A 86 -5.63 21.20 21.50
N GLU A 87 -5.92 19.96 21.91
CA GLU A 87 -4.99 18.83 21.90
C GLU A 87 -4.58 18.46 20.47
N TYR A 88 -5.54 18.49 19.54
CA TYR A 88 -5.33 18.04 18.16
C TYR A 88 -4.99 19.17 17.19
N TRP A 89 -5.02 20.43 17.63
CA TRP A 89 -4.84 21.60 16.76
C TRP A 89 -3.70 22.46 17.26
N THR A 90 -2.74 22.76 16.37
CA THR A 90 -1.64 23.65 16.71
C THR A 90 -2.14 25.08 16.94
N GLY A 91 -1.47 25.85 17.80
CA GLY A 91 -1.90 27.21 18.14
C GLY A 91 -1.99 28.14 16.93
N PHE A 92 -1.16 27.95 15.90
CA PHE A 92 -1.22 28.75 14.66
C PHE A 92 -2.40 28.38 13.74
N ARG A 93 -3.09 27.26 13.99
CA ARG A 93 -4.28 26.79 13.26
C ARG A 93 -5.59 27.06 14.02
N GLU A 94 -5.59 27.94 15.04
CA GLU A 94 -6.78 28.25 15.84
C GLU A 94 -7.96 28.75 14.98
N GLU A 95 -7.69 29.58 13.96
CA GLU A 95 -8.74 30.08 13.06
C GLU A 95 -9.34 28.97 12.19
N ALA A 96 -8.51 28.05 11.68
CA ALA A 96 -8.96 26.91 10.91
C ALA A 96 -9.84 25.99 11.78
N ARG A 97 -9.39 25.70 13.00
CA ARG A 97 -10.15 24.92 14.00
C ARG A 97 -11.53 25.50 14.28
N LYS A 98 -11.64 26.82 14.51
CA LYS A 98 -12.94 27.50 14.73
C LYS A 98 -13.87 27.36 13.52
N LYS A 99 -13.33 27.50 12.31
CA LYS A 99 -14.12 27.31 11.07
C LYS A 99 -14.57 25.86 10.90
N VAL A 100 -13.78 24.89 11.34
CA VAL A 100 -14.19 23.47 11.36
C VAL A 100 -15.32 23.26 12.36
N ASP A 101 -15.21 23.77 13.58
CA ASP A 101 -16.29 23.70 14.58
C ASP A 101 -17.61 24.30 14.05
N GLU A 102 -17.56 25.48 13.43
CA GLU A 102 -18.71 26.10 12.78
C GLU A 102 -19.26 25.26 11.62
N ALA A 103 -18.39 24.68 10.79
CA ALA A 103 -18.79 23.81 9.68
C ALA A 103 -19.47 22.52 10.18
N LEU A 104 -18.92 21.87 11.21
CA LEU A 104 -19.49 20.66 11.81
C LEU A 104 -20.87 20.93 12.41
N LYS A 105 -21.03 22.03 13.15
CA LYS A 105 -22.33 22.46 13.69
C LYS A 105 -23.34 22.74 12.59
N LEU A 106 -22.93 23.42 11.52
CA LEU A 106 -23.81 23.68 10.38
C LEU A 106 -24.25 22.40 9.66
N ILE A 107 -23.36 21.40 9.56
CA ILE A 107 -23.69 20.09 8.98
C ILE A 107 -24.67 19.37 9.90
N TYR A 108 -24.40 19.33 11.21
CA TYR A 108 -25.29 18.74 12.20
C TYR A 108 -26.68 19.36 12.15
N ASP A 109 -26.79 20.70 12.19
CA ASP A 109 -28.07 21.43 12.14
C ASP A 109 -28.87 21.14 10.87
N ARG A 110 -28.19 20.96 9.73
CA ARG A 110 -28.84 20.65 8.45
C ARG A 110 -29.28 19.19 8.35
N MET A 111 -28.44 18.27 8.79
CA MET A 111 -28.72 16.84 8.74
C MET A 111 -29.78 16.45 9.78
N ASN A 112 -29.77 17.13 10.93
CA ASN A 112 -30.61 16.83 12.09
C ASN A 112 -30.47 15.35 12.53
N GLU A 113 -29.26 14.80 12.37
CA GLU A 113 -28.87 13.43 12.69
C GLU A 113 -27.47 13.46 13.30
N GLU A 114 -27.27 12.73 14.40
CA GLU A 114 -25.96 12.63 15.06
C GLU A 114 -25.02 11.69 14.32
N ILE A 115 -25.54 10.65 13.66
CA ILE A 115 -24.73 9.63 12.99
C ILE A 115 -25.07 9.63 11.52
N ILE A 116 -24.07 9.91 10.68
CA ILE A 116 -24.20 9.91 9.22
C ILE A 116 -23.10 9.06 8.59
N THR A 117 -23.26 8.65 7.32
CA THR A 117 -22.16 7.97 6.62
C THR A 117 -21.06 8.97 6.24
N GLU A 118 -19.81 8.51 6.17
CA GLU A 118 -18.67 9.31 5.70
C GLU A 118 -18.94 9.92 4.31
N ARG A 119 -19.60 9.18 3.41
CA ARG A 119 -20.00 9.70 2.09
C ARG A 119 -20.94 10.91 2.20
N VAL A 120 -21.92 10.87 3.11
CA VAL A 120 -22.82 11.99 3.36
C VAL A 120 -22.06 13.15 4.01
N PHE A 121 -21.19 12.85 4.98
CA PHE A 121 -20.35 13.84 5.64
C PHE A 121 -19.46 14.59 4.63
N MET A 122 -18.70 13.88 3.80
CA MET A 122 -17.88 14.44 2.72
C MET A 122 -18.70 15.37 1.81
N ARG A 123 -19.87 14.89 1.37
CA ARG A 123 -20.75 15.67 0.49
C ARG A 123 -21.25 16.94 1.16
N GLU A 124 -21.62 16.89 2.43
CA GLU A 124 -22.10 18.08 3.15
C GLU A 124 -20.95 19.06 3.45
N PHE A 125 -19.76 18.56 3.80
CA PHE A 125 -18.58 19.38 4.07
C PHE A 125 -18.04 20.08 2.82
N THR A 126 -18.22 19.50 1.65
CA THR A 126 -17.82 20.08 0.35
C THR A 126 -18.89 20.97 -0.30
N ARG A 127 -20.03 21.22 0.36
CA ARG A 127 -21.04 22.17 -0.14
C ARG A 127 -20.56 23.61 -0.05
N ARG A 128 -21.16 24.49 -0.87
CA ARG A 128 -20.83 25.93 -0.94
C ARG A 128 -20.62 26.62 0.40
N ALA A 129 -21.42 26.30 1.43
CA ALA A 129 -21.33 26.95 2.74
C ALA A 129 -20.05 26.59 3.52
N THR A 130 -19.53 25.38 3.35
CA THR A 130 -18.37 24.83 4.10
C THR A 130 -17.16 24.57 3.21
N LEU A 131 -17.31 24.67 1.88
CA LEU A 131 -16.27 24.42 0.88
C LEU A 131 -15.02 25.27 1.10
N LYS A 132 -15.18 26.51 1.57
CA LYS A 132 -14.03 27.36 1.90
C LYS A 132 -13.23 26.81 3.08
N THR A 133 -13.91 26.26 4.09
CA THR A 133 -13.26 25.58 5.22
C THR A 133 -12.56 24.33 4.72
N TYR A 134 -13.25 23.48 3.95
CA TYR A 134 -12.66 22.28 3.34
C TYR A 134 -11.36 22.58 2.58
N ASN A 135 -11.40 23.54 1.66
CA ASN A 135 -10.24 23.93 0.84
C ASN A 135 -9.10 24.58 1.64
N SER A 136 -9.30 24.89 2.93
CA SER A 136 -8.26 25.47 3.79
C SER A 136 -7.57 24.44 4.69
N LEU A 137 -8.08 23.21 4.74
CA LEU A 137 -7.51 22.12 5.50
C LEU A 137 -6.42 21.41 4.69
N SER A 138 -5.31 21.09 5.34
CA SER A 138 -4.37 20.13 4.77
C SER A 138 -4.97 18.73 4.80
N GLU A 139 -4.38 17.79 4.05
CA GLU A 139 -4.84 16.40 4.08
C GLU A 139 -4.67 15.79 5.47
N ALA A 140 -3.58 16.10 6.16
CA ALA A 140 -3.34 15.66 7.54
C ALA A 140 -4.45 16.15 8.49
N GLU A 141 -4.89 17.41 8.36
CA GLU A 141 -5.99 17.94 9.15
C GLU A 141 -7.33 17.30 8.81
N TRP A 142 -7.59 17.05 7.52
CA TRP A 142 -8.80 16.38 7.06
C TRP A 142 -8.88 14.93 7.58
N ASN A 143 -7.80 14.17 7.41
CA ASN A 143 -7.70 12.78 7.86
C ASN A 143 -7.87 12.68 9.38
N LYS A 144 -7.21 13.55 10.14
CA LYS A 144 -7.39 13.66 11.59
C LYS A 144 -8.84 13.95 11.97
N LEU A 145 -9.49 14.88 11.28
CA LEU A 145 -10.89 15.22 11.54
C LEU A 145 -11.81 14.01 11.32
N VAL A 146 -11.68 13.32 10.18
CA VAL A 146 -12.45 12.13 9.87
C VAL A 146 -12.19 11.04 10.91
N ASP A 147 -10.92 10.85 11.29
CA ASP A 147 -10.52 9.83 12.24
C ASP A 147 -11.17 10.01 13.62
N LEU A 148 -11.10 11.23 14.16
CA LEU A 148 -11.64 11.56 15.48
C LEU A 148 -13.17 11.44 15.53
N LEU A 149 -13.85 11.67 14.41
CA LEU A 149 -15.29 11.56 14.29
C LEU A 149 -15.77 10.15 13.92
N GLU A 150 -14.89 9.25 13.46
CA GLU A 150 -15.29 7.91 13.02
C GLU A 150 -15.80 7.05 14.20
N MET A 151 -16.96 6.43 14.00
CA MET A 151 -17.55 5.50 14.95
C MET A 151 -16.78 4.16 15.02
N PRO A 152 -16.74 3.49 16.18
CA PRO A 152 -16.19 2.15 16.28
C PRO A 152 -16.81 1.16 15.30
N VAL A 153 -15.98 0.30 14.72
CA VAL A 153 -16.45 -0.78 13.85
C VAL A 153 -16.95 -1.93 14.75
N PRO A 154 -18.20 -2.38 14.59
CA PRO A 154 -18.68 -3.56 15.31
C PRO A 154 -17.86 -4.80 14.90
N ALA A 155 -17.46 -5.61 15.89
CA ALA A 155 -16.57 -6.76 15.68
C ALA A 155 -17.18 -7.85 14.77
N GLU A 156 -18.49 -7.87 14.63
CA GLU A 156 -19.23 -8.79 13.78
C GLU A 156 -19.35 -8.35 12.31
N LEU A 157 -18.94 -7.12 11.97
CA LEU A 157 -19.07 -6.56 10.64
C LEU A 157 -17.70 -6.43 9.96
N ASP A 158 -17.42 -7.38 9.07
CA ASP A 158 -16.25 -7.30 8.19
C ASP A 158 -16.63 -6.72 6.83
N GLU A 159 -15.65 -6.11 6.15
CA GLU A 159 -15.72 -5.92 4.70
C GLU A 159 -15.69 -7.29 3.98
N LYS A 160 -16.50 -7.44 2.93
CA LYS A 160 -16.51 -8.63 2.08
C LYS A 160 -16.26 -8.24 0.63
N ILE A 161 -15.58 -9.11 -0.12
CA ILE A 161 -15.27 -8.96 -1.54
C ILE A 161 -16.18 -9.88 -2.36
N ASN A 162 -16.54 -9.43 -3.56
CA ASN A 162 -17.16 -10.30 -4.54
C ASN A 162 -16.38 -10.23 -5.87
N LEU A 163 -15.53 -11.24 -6.10
CA LEU A 163 -14.71 -11.33 -7.31
C LEU A 163 -15.57 -11.48 -8.58
N ASN A 164 -16.72 -12.16 -8.48
CA ASN A 164 -17.61 -12.36 -9.62
C ASN A 164 -18.30 -11.06 -10.03
N GLU A 165 -18.65 -10.22 -9.06
CA GLU A 165 -19.27 -8.92 -9.31
C GLU A 165 -18.28 -7.78 -9.54
N SER A 166 -16.96 -8.00 -9.41
CA SER A 166 -15.99 -6.95 -9.70
C SER A 166 -15.97 -6.55 -11.17
N GLN A 167 -16.04 -5.23 -11.42
CA GLN A 167 -15.86 -4.64 -12.75
C GLN A 167 -14.41 -4.83 -13.26
N ASN A 168 -13.43 -4.86 -12.36
CA ASN A 168 -12.02 -4.90 -12.69
C ASN A 168 -11.48 -6.35 -12.75
N LYS A 169 -11.87 -7.09 -13.80
CA LYS A 169 -11.37 -8.46 -14.03
C LYS A 169 -9.84 -8.56 -14.12
N PRO A 170 -9.12 -7.64 -14.79
CA PRO A 170 -7.66 -7.68 -14.83
C PRO A 170 -7.00 -7.61 -13.45
N ALA A 171 -7.55 -6.85 -12.49
CA ALA A 171 -7.02 -6.83 -11.13
C ALA A 171 -7.12 -8.20 -10.45
N ILE A 172 -8.21 -8.93 -10.66
CA ILE A 172 -8.37 -10.30 -10.14
C ILE A 172 -7.27 -11.21 -10.71
N ASP A 173 -6.97 -11.08 -12.01
CA ASP A 173 -5.94 -11.89 -12.67
C ASP A 173 -4.54 -11.62 -12.09
N ILE A 174 -4.24 -10.36 -11.77
CA ILE A 174 -2.99 -9.97 -11.11
C ILE A 174 -2.89 -10.60 -9.71
N TYR A 175 -3.92 -10.49 -8.87
CA TYR A 175 -3.90 -11.11 -7.54
C TYR A 175 -3.86 -12.65 -7.62
N ARG A 176 -4.56 -13.24 -8.59
CA ARG A 176 -4.49 -14.70 -8.81
C ARG A 176 -3.08 -15.11 -9.20
N GLN A 177 -2.41 -14.37 -10.08
CA GLN A 177 -1.03 -14.63 -10.46
C GLN A 177 -0.09 -14.59 -9.24
N PHE A 178 -0.31 -13.67 -8.30
CA PHE A 178 0.45 -13.65 -7.04
C PHE A 178 0.27 -14.93 -6.22
N VAL A 179 -0.97 -15.41 -6.08
CA VAL A 179 -1.26 -16.67 -5.36
C VAL A 179 -0.64 -17.86 -6.10
N GLU A 180 -0.64 -17.87 -7.44
CA GLU A 180 0.08 -18.89 -8.23
C GLU A 180 1.60 -18.81 -8.03
N MET A 181 2.18 -17.63 -7.83
CA MET A 181 3.59 -17.51 -7.46
C MET A 181 3.85 -18.08 -6.06
N ALA A 182 2.99 -17.76 -5.08
CA ALA A 182 3.09 -18.28 -3.71
C ALA A 182 3.10 -19.81 -3.68
N LYS A 183 2.25 -20.43 -4.51
CA LYS A 183 2.16 -21.87 -4.72
C LYS A 183 3.48 -22.53 -5.13
N THR A 184 4.40 -21.82 -5.76
CA THR A 184 5.71 -22.39 -6.18
C THR A 184 6.70 -22.57 -5.04
N THR A 185 6.44 -22.00 -3.86
CA THR A 185 7.35 -22.05 -2.70
C THR A 185 6.88 -22.99 -1.59
N ARG A 186 5.72 -23.62 -1.76
CA ARG A 186 5.16 -24.55 -0.78
C ARG A 186 5.95 -25.86 -0.77
N PHE A 187 6.09 -26.44 0.41
CA PHE A 187 6.70 -27.77 0.58
C PHE A 187 5.72 -28.91 0.35
N ASP A 188 4.42 -28.64 0.44
CA ASP A 188 3.34 -29.62 0.36
C ASP A 188 2.25 -29.12 -0.58
N ASP A 189 2.12 -29.77 -1.73
CA ASP A 189 1.15 -29.42 -2.78
C ASP A 189 -0.32 -29.62 -2.37
N SER A 190 -0.57 -30.37 -1.29
CA SER A 190 -1.92 -30.58 -0.77
C SER A 190 -2.43 -29.42 0.09
N LYS A 191 -1.54 -28.51 0.52
CA LYS A 191 -1.88 -27.36 1.37
C LYS A 191 -2.06 -26.08 0.56
N LYS A 192 -2.94 -25.20 1.05
CA LYS A 192 -3.04 -23.83 0.54
C LYS A 192 -1.72 -23.09 0.78
N PRO A 193 -1.28 -22.21 -0.14
CA PRO A 193 -0.12 -21.37 0.12
C PRO A 193 -0.44 -20.38 1.24
N VAL A 194 0.49 -20.21 2.18
CA VAL A 194 0.38 -19.24 3.27
C VAL A 194 0.80 -17.86 2.75
N VAL A 195 -0.14 -16.92 2.71
CA VAL A 195 0.10 -15.55 2.26
C VAL A 195 0.00 -14.63 3.46
N PHE A 196 1.13 -14.06 3.85
CA PHE A 196 1.12 -12.93 4.77
C PHE A 196 0.93 -11.65 3.98
N PHE A 197 0.10 -10.73 4.45
CA PHE A 197 0.01 -9.39 3.88
C PHE A 197 0.25 -8.35 4.96
N THR A 198 0.93 -7.27 4.61
CA THR A 198 1.10 -6.11 5.48
C THR A 198 0.36 -4.91 4.91
N THR A 199 -0.14 -4.08 5.82
CA THR A 199 -0.71 -2.76 5.58
C THR A 199 0.32 -1.64 5.79
N SER A 200 1.63 -1.94 5.63
CA SER A 200 2.74 -1.02 5.89
C SER A 200 2.74 0.24 5.03
N SER A 201 2.02 0.25 3.90
CA SER A 201 1.83 1.44 3.08
C SER A 201 0.64 2.30 3.56
N SER A 202 -0.20 1.80 4.47
CA SER A 202 -1.38 2.52 4.93
C SER A 202 -1.10 3.48 6.06
N ARG A 203 -1.78 4.62 6.02
CA ARG A 203 -1.96 5.52 7.16
C ARG A 203 -2.74 4.84 8.29
N ASP A 204 -3.91 4.29 7.97
CA ASP A 204 -4.72 3.48 8.89
C ASP A 204 -4.36 1.99 8.69
N PRO A 205 -3.59 1.38 9.60
CA PRO A 205 -3.07 0.02 9.40
C PRO A 205 -4.16 -1.05 9.48
N TYR A 206 -5.37 -0.73 9.92
CA TYR A 206 -6.42 -1.71 10.21
C TYR A 206 -7.51 -1.75 9.15
N ASN A 207 -7.69 -0.66 8.40
CA ASN A 207 -8.84 -0.49 7.52
C ASN A 207 -8.93 -1.54 6.40
N GLU A 208 -7.79 -1.95 5.83
CA GLU A 208 -7.75 -2.88 4.69
C GLU A 208 -7.49 -4.35 5.09
N VAL A 209 -7.47 -4.65 6.38
CA VAL A 209 -7.17 -6.01 6.84
C VAL A 209 -8.27 -6.99 6.40
N ASP A 210 -9.55 -6.64 6.51
CA ASP A 210 -10.65 -7.49 6.03
C ASP A 210 -10.59 -7.74 4.53
N TYR A 211 -10.29 -6.67 3.78
CA TYR A 211 -10.14 -6.72 2.33
C TYR A 211 -9.12 -7.79 1.93
N TYR A 212 -7.91 -7.75 2.48
CA TYR A 212 -6.86 -8.71 2.11
C TYR A 212 -7.08 -10.11 2.69
N MET A 213 -7.68 -10.23 3.89
CA MET A 213 -8.10 -11.51 4.44
C MET A 213 -9.10 -12.21 3.50
N ASP A 214 -10.13 -11.50 3.05
CA ASP A 214 -11.16 -12.10 2.19
C ASP A 214 -10.64 -12.35 0.77
N LEU A 215 -9.90 -11.41 0.18
CA LEU A 215 -9.33 -11.49 -1.16
C LEU A 215 -8.50 -12.77 -1.36
N PHE A 216 -7.48 -12.94 -0.52
CA PHE A 216 -6.55 -14.05 -0.67
C PHE A 216 -7.20 -15.38 -0.29
N SER A 217 -8.15 -15.38 0.66
CA SER A 217 -8.94 -16.57 0.99
C SER A 217 -9.76 -17.04 -0.23
N GLN A 218 -10.47 -16.12 -0.91
CA GLN A 218 -11.25 -16.42 -2.12
C GLN A 218 -10.38 -16.88 -3.30
N LEU A 219 -9.14 -16.38 -3.40
CA LEU A 219 -8.17 -16.82 -4.40
C LEU A 219 -7.48 -18.15 -4.05
N GLY A 220 -7.85 -18.78 -2.94
CA GLY A 220 -7.40 -20.12 -2.56
C GLY A 220 -6.10 -20.16 -1.75
N ALA A 221 -5.68 -19.03 -1.18
CA ALA A 221 -4.59 -18.98 -0.21
C ALA A 221 -5.09 -19.15 1.23
N GLU A 222 -4.15 -19.28 2.17
CA GLU A 222 -4.38 -19.13 3.61
C GLU A 222 -3.79 -17.76 4.03
N PRO A 223 -4.63 -16.71 4.11
CA PRO A 223 -4.15 -15.38 4.42
C PRO A 223 -3.96 -15.16 5.91
N HIS A 224 -2.93 -14.38 6.23
CA HIS A 224 -2.63 -13.90 7.58
C HIS A 224 -2.21 -12.45 7.52
N TRP A 225 -2.77 -11.62 8.38
CA TRP A 225 -2.28 -10.25 8.54
C TRP A 225 -0.92 -10.26 9.25
N PHE A 226 0.05 -9.60 8.65
CA PHE A 226 1.38 -9.34 9.19
C PHE A 226 1.42 -7.90 9.70
N PRO A 227 1.21 -7.66 11.02
CA PRO A 227 0.88 -6.35 11.57
C PRO A 227 2.12 -5.46 11.76
N VAL A 228 2.99 -5.43 10.75
CA VAL A 228 4.25 -4.68 10.75
C VAL A 228 4.09 -3.43 9.91
N ASP A 229 4.23 -2.27 10.54
CA ASP A 229 4.26 -0.95 9.93
C ASP A 229 5.34 -0.08 10.60
N ALA A 230 5.52 1.16 10.12
CA ALA A 230 6.55 2.06 10.62
C ALA A 230 6.34 2.45 12.10
N ALA A 231 5.09 2.61 12.55
CA ALA A 231 4.80 2.93 13.95
C ALA A 231 5.19 1.79 14.88
N LEU A 232 4.89 0.55 14.49
CA LEU A 232 5.29 -0.64 15.24
C LEU A 232 6.80 -0.75 15.36
N ILE A 233 7.54 -0.54 14.27
CA ILE A 233 9.01 -0.60 14.26
C ILE A 233 9.58 0.46 15.20
N LYS A 234 9.09 1.70 15.12
CA LYS A 234 9.50 2.78 16.04
C LYS A 234 9.17 2.44 17.50
N ALA A 235 7.95 1.97 17.77
CA ALA A 235 7.53 1.58 19.12
C ALA A 235 8.40 0.45 19.70
N GLN A 236 8.81 -0.52 18.89
CA GLN A 236 9.73 -1.58 19.33
C GLN A 236 11.12 -1.04 19.65
N GLN A 237 11.65 -0.14 18.83
CA GLN A 237 12.97 0.46 19.02
C GLN A 237 13.01 1.37 20.25
N GLU A 238 11.94 2.13 20.50
CA GLU A 238 11.83 3.05 21.64
C GLU A 238 11.28 2.38 22.92
N GLY A 239 10.82 1.13 22.84
CA GLY A 239 10.20 0.42 23.97
C GLY A 239 8.81 0.94 24.35
N ARG A 240 8.09 1.54 23.40
CA ARG A 240 6.79 2.22 23.57
C ARG A 240 5.60 1.40 23.07
N CYS A 241 5.69 0.07 23.08
CA CYS A 241 4.60 -0.80 22.59
C CYS A 241 3.28 -0.67 23.37
N ASP A 242 3.31 -0.21 24.63
CA ASP A 242 2.10 0.09 25.41
C ASP A 242 1.42 1.40 25.00
N GLU A 243 2.16 2.28 24.32
CA GLU A 243 1.75 3.60 23.83
C GLU A 243 1.61 3.58 22.30
N LEU A 244 1.29 2.42 21.71
CA LEU A 244 1.29 2.25 20.25
C LEU A 244 0.35 3.25 19.55
N ALA A 245 -0.78 3.59 20.16
CA ALA A 245 -1.70 4.60 19.60
C ALA A 245 -1.02 5.97 19.43
N ASP A 246 -0.26 6.42 20.43
CA ASP A 246 0.47 7.69 20.37
C ASP A 246 1.56 7.64 19.29
N VAL A 247 2.26 6.51 19.17
CA VAL A 247 3.27 6.30 18.11
C VAL A 247 2.62 6.26 16.72
N GLN A 248 1.40 5.72 16.59
CA GLN A 248 0.63 5.73 15.34
C GLN A 248 0.21 7.15 14.95
N GLU A 249 -0.16 7.99 15.92
CA GLU A 249 -0.42 9.41 15.67
C GLU A 249 0.85 10.14 15.20
N GLU A 250 2.00 9.89 15.85
CA GLU A 250 3.28 10.51 15.50
C GLU A 250 3.80 10.10 14.11
N VAL A 251 3.73 8.81 13.78
CA VAL A 251 4.43 8.23 12.61
C VAL A 251 3.50 8.10 11.41
N LEU A 252 2.26 7.66 11.64
CA LEU A 252 1.30 7.44 10.57
C LEU A 252 0.33 8.61 10.43
N GLY A 253 0.22 9.50 11.42
CA GLY A 253 -0.85 10.50 11.43
C GLY A 253 -2.23 9.85 11.53
N ALA A 254 -2.34 8.74 12.27
CA ALA A 254 -3.55 7.96 12.43
C ALA A 254 -4.11 8.09 13.84
N TYR A 255 -5.28 8.72 13.96
CA TYR A 255 -5.81 9.18 15.24
C TYR A 255 -6.93 8.29 15.73
N ALA A 256 -6.95 7.99 17.03
CA ALA A 256 -7.99 7.21 17.70
C ALA A 256 -8.35 5.88 16.99
N ARG A 257 -7.37 5.25 16.30
CA ARG A 257 -7.58 4.00 15.56
C ARG A 257 -7.79 2.81 16.50
N ASP A 258 -7.21 2.87 17.70
CA ASP A 258 -7.42 1.94 18.82
C ASP A 258 -8.89 1.89 19.28
N ARG A 259 -9.57 3.04 19.28
CA ARG A 259 -11.01 3.12 19.55
C ARG A 259 -11.83 2.50 18.43
N VAL A 260 -11.43 2.72 17.18
CA VAL A 260 -12.20 2.30 16.00
C VAL A 260 -12.04 0.80 15.72
N TYR A 261 -10.82 0.27 15.86
CA TYR A 261 -10.42 -1.10 15.53
C TYR A 261 -9.78 -1.82 16.72
N ARG A 262 -10.51 -1.88 17.84
CA ARG A 262 -9.99 -2.35 19.13
C ARG A 262 -9.26 -3.70 19.08
N ASP A 263 -9.85 -4.69 18.42
CA ASP A 263 -9.28 -6.04 18.40
C ASP A 263 -7.99 -6.11 17.56
N ARG A 264 -7.93 -5.36 16.45
CA ARG A 264 -6.73 -5.27 15.60
C ARG A 264 -5.61 -4.49 16.27
N TYR A 265 -5.97 -3.39 16.94
CA TYR A 265 -5.02 -2.64 17.75
C TYR A 265 -4.40 -3.53 18.83
N GLN A 266 -5.23 -4.27 19.57
CA GLN A 266 -4.73 -5.18 20.61
C GLN A 266 -3.82 -6.28 20.03
N GLN A 267 -4.18 -6.87 18.88
CA GLN A 267 -3.33 -7.82 18.17
C GLN A 267 -1.98 -7.20 17.80
N GLN A 268 -1.96 -5.95 17.34
CA GLN A 268 -0.73 -5.26 16.98
C GLN A 268 0.14 -4.90 18.20
N VAL A 269 -0.47 -4.48 19.32
CA VAL A 269 0.23 -4.25 20.60
C VAL A 269 0.90 -5.54 21.09
N GLU A 270 0.20 -6.67 21.04
CA GLU A 270 0.76 -7.97 21.43
C GLU A 270 1.92 -8.39 20.52
N PHE A 271 1.78 -8.18 19.22
CA PHE A 271 2.85 -8.42 18.26
C PHE A 271 4.06 -7.49 18.49
N CYS A 272 3.82 -6.21 18.78
CA CYS A 272 4.87 -5.23 19.10
C CYS A 272 5.74 -5.72 20.26
N LYS A 273 5.11 -6.23 21.32
CA LYS A 273 5.79 -6.78 22.51
C LYS A 273 6.53 -8.10 22.26
N ALA A 274 6.31 -8.73 21.11
CA ALA A 274 6.89 -10.03 20.74
C ALA A 274 7.75 -9.94 19.46
N PRO A 275 8.88 -9.21 19.46
CA PRO A 275 9.66 -8.93 18.24
C PRO A 275 10.19 -10.19 17.52
N LYS A 276 10.29 -11.33 18.22
CA LYS A 276 10.69 -12.62 17.63
C LYS A 276 9.58 -13.27 16.78
N GLU A 277 8.33 -12.83 16.92
CA GLU A 277 7.20 -13.39 16.18
C GLU A 277 7.27 -13.04 14.68
N ALA A 278 7.85 -11.89 14.32
CA ALA A 278 8.04 -11.49 12.92
C ALA A 278 8.79 -12.55 12.12
N LEU A 279 9.94 -13.00 12.63
CA LEU A 279 10.74 -14.05 11.99
C LEU A 279 10.00 -15.39 11.90
N LYS A 280 9.14 -15.70 12.88
CA LYS A 280 8.33 -16.92 12.84
C LYS A 280 7.28 -16.85 11.73
N MET A 281 6.64 -15.70 11.54
CA MET A 281 5.69 -15.46 10.44
C MET A 281 6.40 -15.55 9.08
N VAL A 282 7.55 -14.88 8.91
CA VAL A 282 8.35 -14.96 7.67
C VAL A 282 8.76 -16.40 7.33
N ARG A 283 9.11 -17.21 8.35
CA ARG A 283 9.45 -18.64 8.16
C ARG A 283 8.29 -19.50 7.68
N GLN A 284 7.07 -19.14 8.06
CA GLN A 284 5.83 -19.85 7.71
C GLN A 284 5.26 -19.37 6.36
N ALA A 285 5.61 -18.16 5.94
CA ALA A 285 5.13 -17.55 4.71
C ALA A 285 5.61 -18.30 3.46
N ASN A 286 4.68 -18.49 2.52
CA ASN A 286 5.00 -18.76 1.12
C ASN A 286 5.07 -17.47 0.31
N ALA A 287 4.32 -16.45 0.73
CA ALA A 287 4.37 -15.13 0.15
C ALA A 287 4.18 -14.02 1.19
N ILE A 288 4.79 -12.86 0.93
CA ILE A 288 4.47 -11.59 1.60
C ILE A 288 3.93 -10.61 0.55
N PHE A 289 2.75 -10.06 0.81
CA PHE A 289 2.13 -9.02 0.00
C PHE A 289 2.17 -7.67 0.72
N ILE A 290 2.53 -6.60 0.03
CA ILE A 290 2.57 -5.23 0.53
C ILE A 290 1.51 -4.42 -0.19
N ASN A 291 0.61 -3.78 0.56
CA ASN A 291 -0.50 -3.03 0.01
C ASN A 291 -0.08 -1.69 -0.63
N ASP A 292 -1.06 -1.05 -1.27
CA ASP A 292 -0.93 0.30 -1.85
C ASP A 292 -1.08 1.38 -0.75
N GLY A 293 -0.72 2.63 -1.05
CA GLY A 293 -0.73 3.74 -0.09
C GLY A 293 0.47 4.67 -0.24
N ASP A 294 1.23 4.86 0.83
CA ASP A 294 2.46 5.65 0.87
C ASP A 294 3.71 4.76 0.89
N ALA A 295 4.55 4.90 -0.14
CA ALA A 295 5.75 4.09 -0.29
C ALA A 295 6.80 4.39 0.80
N ASN A 296 6.78 5.59 1.39
CA ASN A 296 7.70 6.02 2.42
C ASN A 296 7.35 5.40 3.78
N LEU A 297 6.08 5.11 4.05
CA LEU A 297 5.68 4.33 5.22
C LEU A 297 6.20 2.88 5.12
N THR A 298 6.06 2.26 3.94
CA THR A 298 6.64 0.93 3.70
C THR A 298 8.17 0.98 3.78
N ARG A 299 8.82 1.99 3.21
CA ARG A 299 10.26 2.17 3.34
C ARG A 299 10.69 2.25 4.80
N SER A 300 10.04 3.10 5.60
CA SER A 300 10.31 3.29 7.03
C SER A 300 10.03 2.04 7.87
N THR A 301 9.26 1.10 7.34
CA THR A 301 9.00 -0.20 7.97
C THR A 301 10.19 -1.16 7.80
N PHE A 302 10.91 -1.11 6.67
CA PHE A 302 11.92 -2.11 6.31
C PHE A 302 13.37 -1.58 6.25
N ILE A 303 13.54 -0.26 6.25
CA ILE A 303 14.82 0.44 6.20
C ILE A 303 14.98 1.26 7.48
N ASN A 304 16.11 1.11 8.15
CA ASN A 304 16.45 1.87 9.35
C ASN A 304 16.84 3.33 9.00
N GLU A 305 16.90 4.20 10.01
CA GLU A 305 17.29 5.61 9.86
C GLU A 305 18.70 5.81 9.26
N ASP A 306 19.60 4.84 9.42
CA ASP A 306 20.95 4.83 8.83
C ASP A 306 20.96 4.36 7.36
N ASN A 307 19.78 4.24 6.75
CA ASN A 307 19.54 3.72 5.41
C ASN A 307 20.01 2.26 5.21
N GLN A 308 20.23 1.51 6.28
CA GLN A 308 20.52 0.09 6.19
C GLN A 308 19.24 -0.77 6.23
N PRO A 309 19.24 -1.93 5.56
CA PRO A 309 18.16 -2.91 5.71
C PRO A 309 17.97 -3.31 7.17
N SER A 310 16.72 -3.33 7.64
CA SER A 310 16.37 -3.89 8.94
C SER A 310 16.63 -5.39 8.99
N ASP A 311 16.72 -5.96 10.19
CA ASP A 311 16.89 -7.41 10.33
C ASP A 311 15.72 -8.20 9.73
N LEU A 312 14.49 -7.67 9.85
CA LEU A 312 13.33 -8.23 9.19
C LEU A 312 13.47 -8.25 7.65
N LEU A 313 13.94 -7.15 7.05
CA LEU A 313 14.16 -7.11 5.60
C LEU A 313 15.25 -8.09 5.17
N ARG A 314 16.34 -8.20 5.95
CA ARG A 314 17.41 -9.18 5.69
C ARG A 314 16.89 -10.61 5.74
N ASP A 315 16.03 -10.93 6.70
CA ASP A 315 15.38 -12.23 6.80
C ASP A 315 14.52 -12.49 5.55
N ILE A 316 13.61 -11.56 5.19
CA ILE A 316 12.77 -11.68 3.99
C ILE A 316 13.62 -11.94 2.74
N VAL A 317 14.68 -11.14 2.53
CA VAL A 317 15.61 -11.30 1.39
C VAL A 317 16.28 -12.66 1.42
N SER A 318 16.71 -13.15 2.58
CA SER A 318 17.31 -14.49 2.71
C SER A 318 16.32 -15.60 2.33
N PHE A 319 15.05 -15.49 2.73
CA PHE A 319 14.02 -16.48 2.36
C PHE A 319 13.72 -16.44 0.85
N VAL A 320 13.68 -15.25 0.25
CA VAL A 320 13.55 -15.08 -1.21
C VAL A 320 14.73 -15.71 -1.95
N GLN A 321 15.97 -15.42 -1.55
CA GLN A 321 17.18 -15.99 -2.17
C GLN A 321 17.22 -17.52 -2.08
N SER A 322 16.66 -18.08 -1.00
CA SER A 322 16.52 -19.52 -0.81
C SER A 322 15.33 -20.17 -1.56
N LYS A 323 14.62 -19.40 -2.39
CA LYS A 323 13.41 -19.83 -3.13
C LYS A 323 12.27 -20.33 -2.24
N ARG A 324 12.19 -19.83 -1.01
CA ARG A 324 11.17 -20.22 -0.02
C ARG A 324 10.05 -19.22 0.15
N LEU A 325 10.19 -18.04 -0.44
CA LEU A 325 9.29 -16.93 -0.28
C LEU A 325 9.17 -16.17 -1.59
N VAL A 326 7.96 -15.72 -1.93
CA VAL A 326 7.76 -14.68 -2.96
C VAL A 326 7.33 -13.38 -2.29
N VAL A 327 7.70 -12.25 -2.87
CA VAL A 327 7.27 -10.93 -2.40
C VAL A 327 6.47 -10.25 -3.49
N GLY A 328 5.37 -9.62 -3.13
CA GLY A 328 4.55 -8.87 -4.07
C GLY A 328 4.12 -7.55 -3.45
N GLY A 329 3.87 -6.57 -4.30
CA GLY A 329 3.17 -5.36 -3.89
C GLY A 329 2.40 -4.74 -5.04
N ASN A 330 1.44 -3.89 -4.69
CA ASN A 330 0.74 -3.03 -5.64
C ASN A 330 0.98 -1.55 -5.31
N GLY A 331 0.97 -0.70 -6.34
CA GLY A 331 1.17 0.75 -6.21
C GLY A 331 2.38 1.09 -5.34
N ALA A 332 2.17 1.78 -4.21
CA ALA A 332 3.23 2.13 -3.26
C ALA A 332 4.03 0.93 -2.72
N GLY A 333 3.37 -0.19 -2.44
CA GLY A 333 4.05 -1.42 -2.04
C GLY A 333 4.98 -1.94 -3.13
N ALA A 334 4.63 -1.78 -4.40
CA ALA A 334 5.52 -2.12 -5.52
C ALA A 334 6.68 -1.13 -5.67
N VAL A 335 6.41 0.16 -5.49
CA VAL A 335 7.41 1.24 -5.56
C VAL A 335 8.50 1.05 -4.50
N ALA A 336 8.11 0.68 -3.28
CA ALA A 336 9.04 0.44 -2.17
C ALA A 336 9.93 -0.80 -2.35
N LEU A 337 9.58 -1.72 -3.26
CA LEU A 337 10.37 -2.93 -3.56
C LEU A 337 11.48 -2.67 -4.59
N THR A 338 11.65 -1.43 -5.06
CA THR A 338 12.69 -1.07 -6.02
C THR A 338 14.03 -0.78 -5.32
N SER A 339 15.14 -1.18 -5.94
CA SER A 339 16.50 -1.13 -5.34
C SER A 339 17.25 0.21 -5.56
N LYS A 340 16.54 1.24 -6.03
CA LYS A 340 17.09 2.49 -6.61
C LYS A 340 16.38 3.71 -6.01
N PRO A 341 16.67 4.95 -6.46
CA PRO A 341 15.88 6.11 -6.04
C PRO A 341 14.39 5.82 -6.24
N MET A 342 13.65 5.88 -5.14
CA MET A 342 12.21 5.70 -5.10
C MET A 342 11.57 7.01 -5.52
N ILE A 343 10.70 6.97 -6.53
CA ILE A 343 9.87 8.13 -6.85
C ILE A 343 8.77 8.17 -5.80
N SER A 344 8.89 9.08 -4.84
CA SER A 344 8.03 9.15 -3.66
C SER A 344 6.87 10.13 -3.81
N ASN A 345 7.04 11.19 -4.60
CA ASN A 345 6.01 12.19 -4.89
C ASN A 345 6.33 12.87 -6.25
N GLY A 346 5.58 13.90 -6.62
CA GLY A 346 5.90 14.79 -7.72
C GLY A 346 4.83 14.82 -8.80
N THR A 347 4.71 15.98 -9.45
CA THR A 347 3.92 16.11 -10.68
C THR A 347 4.83 16.05 -11.91
N THR A 348 4.26 15.64 -13.05
CA THR A 348 4.96 15.70 -14.34
C THR A 348 5.49 17.11 -14.64
N GLU A 349 4.77 18.15 -14.20
CA GLU A 349 5.17 19.53 -14.40
C GLU A 349 6.41 19.90 -13.57
N SER A 350 6.42 19.59 -12.26
CA SER A 350 7.59 19.86 -11.40
C SER A 350 8.80 19.03 -11.83
N ALA A 351 8.59 17.76 -12.20
CA ALA A 351 9.65 16.89 -12.71
C ALA A 351 10.39 17.50 -13.92
N ILE A 352 9.68 18.21 -14.80
CA ILE A 352 10.26 18.86 -15.98
C ILE A 352 10.92 20.20 -15.62
N LYS A 353 10.32 20.97 -14.71
CA LYS A 353 10.78 22.32 -14.35
C LYS A 353 11.98 22.31 -13.40
N ASP A 354 11.86 21.51 -12.34
CA ASP A 354 12.72 21.59 -11.16
C ASP A 354 13.63 20.35 -11.05
N GLY A 355 13.29 19.26 -11.76
CA GLY A 355 13.98 17.99 -11.65
C GLY A 355 13.56 17.22 -10.40
N ALA A 356 14.38 16.24 -10.01
CA ALA A 356 14.14 15.43 -8.81
C ALA A 356 15.04 15.90 -7.64
N PHE A 357 14.45 15.97 -6.45
CA PHE A 357 15.12 16.25 -5.19
C PHE A 357 15.34 14.96 -4.41
N ALA A 358 16.54 14.80 -3.85
CA ALA A 358 16.85 13.67 -2.98
C ALA A 358 16.48 14.03 -1.52
N SER A 359 15.19 13.97 -1.19
CA SER A 359 14.67 14.23 0.16
C SER A 359 13.52 13.29 0.50
N GLU A 360 13.09 13.32 1.77
CA GLU A 360 11.78 12.78 2.15
C GLU A 360 10.68 13.50 1.35
N PRO A 361 9.59 12.80 0.97
CA PRO A 361 8.49 13.41 0.24
C PRO A 361 7.86 14.54 1.08
N PRO A 362 7.42 15.62 0.43
CA PRO A 362 6.52 16.55 1.08
C PRO A 362 5.16 15.87 1.33
N PRO A 363 4.55 16.03 2.51
CA PRO A 363 3.16 15.62 2.73
C PRO A 363 2.22 16.35 1.76
N PHE A 364 1.11 15.72 1.41
CA PHE A 364 0.12 16.35 0.53
C PHE A 364 -0.51 17.58 1.19
N GLY A 365 -0.56 18.70 0.46
CA GLY A 365 -1.06 19.97 0.98
C GLY A 365 -0.25 20.55 2.14
N CYS A 366 1.04 20.17 2.28
CA CYS A 366 1.94 20.66 3.33
C CYS A 366 2.16 22.19 3.30
N ASP A 367 1.79 22.86 2.21
CA ASP A 367 1.81 24.31 2.07
C ASP A 367 0.67 24.99 2.85
N LEU A 368 -0.42 24.25 3.08
CA LEU A 368 -1.61 24.74 3.81
C LEU A 368 -1.40 24.79 5.32
N ASP A 369 -0.48 24.00 5.87
CA ASP A 369 -0.16 23.91 7.30
C ASP A 369 1.32 24.17 7.63
N ALA A 370 2.10 24.61 6.64
CA ALA A 370 3.53 24.92 6.75
C ALA A 370 4.40 23.75 7.23
N THR A 371 4.02 22.53 6.84
CA THR A 371 4.76 21.30 7.14
C THR A 371 5.69 20.85 6.01
N CYS A 372 5.77 21.58 4.90
CA CYS A 372 6.64 21.18 3.78
C CYS A 372 8.11 21.15 4.21
N PRO A 373 8.86 20.09 3.85
CA PRO A 373 10.31 20.06 3.95
C PRO A 373 10.96 21.28 3.28
N THR A 374 12.15 21.65 3.77
CA THR A 374 12.86 22.84 3.27
C THR A 374 13.13 22.71 1.76
N ASN A 375 12.82 23.76 1.00
CA ASN A 375 12.93 23.83 -0.47
C ASN A 375 12.03 22.84 -1.24
N THR A 376 10.97 22.34 -0.62
CA THR A 376 9.95 21.52 -1.28
C THR A 376 8.58 22.19 -1.20
N ASN A 377 7.68 21.75 -2.07
CA ASN A 377 6.25 22.03 -2.08
C ASN A 377 5.50 20.70 -2.30
N PRO A 378 4.16 20.64 -2.12
CA PRO A 378 3.42 19.37 -2.23
C PRO A 378 3.60 18.61 -3.55
N ASP A 379 3.96 19.31 -4.63
CA ASP A 379 4.12 18.77 -5.98
C ASP A 379 5.58 18.47 -6.36
N THR A 380 6.52 18.62 -5.41
CA THR A 380 7.96 18.41 -5.64
C THR A 380 8.27 16.92 -5.82
N LEU A 381 9.04 16.60 -6.87
CA LEU A 381 9.55 15.26 -7.17
C LEU A 381 10.79 14.92 -6.34
#